data_AF-A0A4R0WMQ4-F1
#
_entry.id   AF-A0A4R0WMQ4-F1
#
_cell.length_a   1.000
_cell.length_b   1.000
_cell.length_c   1.000
_cell.angle_alpha   90.00
_cell.angle_beta   90.00
_cell.angle_gamma   90.00
#
_symmetry.space_group_name_H-M   'P 1'
#
loop_
_entity.id
_entity.type
_entity.pdbx_description
1 polymer ?
#
loop_
_entity_poly.entity_id
_entity_poly.type
_entity_poly.pdbx_seq_one_letter_code
_entity_poly.pdbx_strand_id
1 'polypeptide(L)'
;MLPRSITAIAASAVALLTSHAFAAAPRQVVVELFTSQGCSSCPPADRFLSELSDSRTDVLPLAFHVTYWNQLGWKDPFSFDG
;
A
#
# COMPACT_ATOMS: atom_id res chain seq x y z
N MET A 1 -26.38 -51.51 -3.89
CA MET A 1 -25.12 -51.80 -4.63
C MET A 1 -24.93 -50.72 -5.67
N LEU A 2 -24.18 -49.65 -5.34
CA LEU A 2 -23.93 -48.54 -6.27
C LEU A 2 -22.79 -48.95 -7.23
N PRO A 3 -22.95 -48.81 -8.56
CA PRO A 3 -21.95 -49.29 -9.51
C PRO A 3 -20.64 -48.50 -9.38
N ARG A 4 -19.50 -49.22 -9.30
CA ARG A 4 -18.13 -48.69 -9.12
C ARG A 4 -17.75 -47.60 -10.14
N SER A 5 -18.44 -47.56 -11.28
CA SER A 5 -18.26 -46.57 -12.34
C SER A 5 -18.71 -45.15 -11.96
N ILE A 6 -19.69 -45.00 -11.06
CA ILE A 6 -20.18 -43.68 -10.61
C ILE A 6 -19.15 -43.01 -9.69
N THR A 7 -18.39 -43.79 -8.93
CA THR A 7 -17.38 -43.28 -8.00
C THR A 7 -16.17 -42.66 -8.70
N ALA A 8 -15.79 -43.20 -9.86
CA ALA A 8 -14.61 -42.72 -10.62
C ALA A 8 -14.83 -41.35 -11.29
N ILE A 9 -16.06 -41.06 -11.74
CA ILE A 9 -16.39 -39.79 -12.41
C ILE A 9 -16.41 -38.64 -11.40
N ALA A 10 -16.93 -38.89 -10.18
CA ALA A 10 -16.98 -37.90 -9.11
C ALA A 10 -15.58 -37.45 -8.66
N ALA A 11 -14.60 -38.36 -8.63
CA ALA A 11 -13.23 -38.04 -8.20
C ALA A 11 -12.50 -37.10 -9.18
N SER A 12 -12.78 -37.19 -10.49
CA SER A 12 -12.10 -36.37 -11.50
C SER A 12 -12.62 -34.93 -11.54
N ALA A 13 -13.91 -34.71 -11.26
CA ALA A 13 -14.49 -33.36 -11.21
C ALA A 13 -13.98 -32.53 -10.03
N VAL A 14 -13.64 -33.17 -8.90
CA VAL A 14 -13.09 -32.49 -7.71
C VAL A 14 -11.68 -31.94 -7.96
N ALA A 15 -10.87 -32.61 -8.79
CA ALA A 15 -9.50 -32.18 -9.07
C ALA A 15 -9.39 -30.91 -9.92
N LEU A 16 -10.40 -30.59 -10.74
CA LEU A 16 -10.40 -29.35 -11.53
C LEU A 16 -10.79 -28.12 -10.71
N LEU A 17 -11.49 -28.28 -9.58
CA LEU A 17 -11.95 -27.17 -8.73
C LEU A 17 -10.86 -26.61 -7.81
N THR A 18 -9.74 -27.31 -7.65
CA THR A 18 -8.65 -26.92 -6.73
C THR A 18 -7.48 -26.21 -7.42
N SER A 19 -7.56 -25.97 -8.73
CA SER A 19 -6.56 -25.19 -9.47
C SER A 19 -6.73 -23.69 -9.20
N HIS A 20 -6.45 -23.25 -7.97
CA HIS A 20 -6.22 -21.84 -7.69
C HIS A 20 -4.83 -21.49 -8.25
N ALA A 21 -4.81 -20.85 -9.41
CA ALA A 21 -3.59 -20.18 -9.86
C ALA A 21 -3.19 -19.17 -8.76
N PHE A 22 -2.04 -19.40 -8.13
CA PHE A 22 -1.42 -18.41 -7.25
C PHE A 22 -1.00 -17.23 -8.12
N ALA A 23 -1.93 -16.31 -8.36
CA ALA A 23 -1.58 -14.99 -8.87
C ALA A 23 -0.66 -14.34 -7.84
N ALA A 24 0.47 -13.79 -8.29
CA ALA A 24 1.34 -13.02 -7.43
C ALA A 24 0.51 -11.89 -6.79
N ALA A 25 0.55 -11.80 -5.46
CA ALA A 25 -0.13 -10.72 -4.76
C ALA A 25 0.32 -9.36 -5.32
N PRO A 26 -0.59 -8.39 -5.48
CA PRO A 26 -0.21 -7.06 -5.94
C PRO A 26 0.89 -6.51 -5.04
N ARG A 27 2.00 -6.07 -5.65
CA ARG A 27 3.12 -5.50 -4.89
C ARG A 27 2.73 -4.11 -4.43
N GLN A 28 2.72 -3.90 -3.12
CA GLN A 28 2.53 -2.58 -2.54
C GLN A 28 3.75 -1.70 -2.83
N VAL A 29 3.51 -0.45 -3.19
CA VAL A 29 4.52 0.58 -3.42
C VAL A 29 4.58 1.48 -2.20
N VAL A 30 5.77 1.73 -1.66
CA VAL A 30 5.95 2.69 -0.56
C VAL A 30 6.48 4.00 -1.13
N VAL A 31 5.87 5.12 -0.75
CA VAL A 31 6.33 6.46 -1.12
C VAL A 31 6.63 7.22 0.17
N GLU A 32 7.88 7.63 0.33
CA GLU A 32 8.36 8.36 1.50
C GLU A 32 8.64 9.81 1.11
N LEU A 33 7.85 10.74 1.65
CA LEU A 33 8.03 12.17 1.47
C LEU A 33 8.69 12.77 2.72
N PHE A 34 9.80 13.48 2.53
CA PHE A 34 10.42 14.30 3.56
C PHE A 34 9.95 15.74 3.39
N THR A 35 9.20 16.27 4.36
CA THR A 35 8.47 17.56 4.25
C THR A 35 8.61 18.40 5.53
N SER A 36 8.11 19.63 5.53
CA SER A 36 7.93 20.45 6.74
C SER A 36 6.91 21.55 6.50
N GLN A 37 6.10 21.89 7.50
CA GLN A 37 5.26 23.10 7.48
C GLN A 37 6.08 24.39 7.32
N GLY A 38 7.36 24.39 7.73
CA GLY A 38 8.28 25.53 7.55
C GLY A 38 8.84 25.65 6.12
N CYS A 39 8.61 24.67 5.25
CA CYS A 39 9.12 24.62 3.89
C CYS A 39 8.09 25.19 2.90
N SER A 40 8.36 26.37 2.32
CA SER A 40 7.43 27.04 1.39
C SER A 40 7.22 26.31 0.06
N SER A 41 8.18 25.48 -0.35
CA SER A 41 8.12 24.69 -1.58
C SER A 41 7.52 23.29 -1.40
N CYS A 42 7.23 22.87 -0.18
CA CYS A 42 6.70 21.55 0.14
C CYS A 42 5.18 21.34 -0.12
N PRO A 43 4.29 22.36 -0.04
CA PRO A 43 2.85 22.15 -0.22
C PRO A 43 2.41 21.44 -1.51
N PRO A 44 3.06 21.62 -2.68
CA PRO A 44 2.76 20.82 -3.87
C PRO A 44 3.05 19.33 -3.69
N ALA A 45 4.12 18.96 -2.99
CA ALA A 45 4.47 17.58 -2.72
C ALA A 45 3.53 16.94 -1.70
N ASP A 46 3.15 17.67 -0.64
CA ASP A 46 2.17 17.21 0.35
C ASP A 46 0.81 16.92 -0.29
N ARG A 47 0.37 17.79 -1.21
CA ARG A 47 -0.86 17.59 -1.98
C ARG A 47 -0.78 16.34 -2.85
N PHE A 48 0.32 16.17 -3.57
CA PHE A 48 0.51 14.99 -4.43
C PHE A 48 0.53 13.70 -3.62
N LEU A 49 1.17 13.69 -2.44
CA LEU A 49 1.15 12.53 -1.55
C LEU A 49 -0.28 12.21 -1.07
N SER A 50 -1.08 13.24 -0.77
CA SER A 50 -2.50 13.08 -0.41
C SER A 50 -3.31 12.51 -1.59
N GLU A 51 -3.09 13.02 -2.80
CA GLU A 51 -3.73 12.51 -4.02
C GLU A 51 -3.37 11.03 -4.28
N LEU A 52 -2.13 10.62 -4.03
CA LEU A 52 -1.73 9.21 -4.10
C LEU A 52 -2.48 8.37 -3.06
N SER A 53 -2.62 8.86 -1.83
CA SER A 53 -3.40 8.18 -0.77
C SER A 53 -4.86 7.96 -1.18
N ASP A 54 -5.47 8.91 -1.86
CA ASP A 54 -6.88 8.86 -2.25
C ASP A 54 -7.12 8.04 -3.53
N SER A 55 -6.16 8.06 -4.46
CA SER A 55 -6.33 7.51 -5.81
C SER A 55 -5.70 6.14 -6.04
N ARG A 56 -4.75 5.72 -5.20
CA ARG A 56 -3.97 4.48 -5.38
C ARG A 56 -4.08 3.56 -4.17
N THR A 57 -4.80 2.45 -4.32
CA THR A 57 -4.96 1.43 -3.27
C THR A 57 -3.72 0.56 -3.04
N ASP A 58 -2.77 0.56 -3.97
CA ASP A 58 -1.52 -0.18 -3.87
C ASP A 58 -0.35 0.69 -3.36
N VAL A 59 -0.60 1.95 -3.01
CA VAL A 59 0.43 2.86 -2.48
C VAL A 59 0.27 2.98 -0.96
N LEU A 60 1.39 2.88 -0.24
CA LEU A 60 1.54 3.27 1.15
C LEU A 60 2.29 4.61 1.21
N PRO A 61 1.58 5.73 1.33
CA PRO A 61 2.19 7.04 1.45
C PRO A 61 2.63 7.32 2.90
N LEU A 62 3.86 7.80 3.06
CA LEU A 62 4.44 8.18 4.36
C LEU A 62 4.98 9.62 4.27
N ALA A 63 4.61 10.46 5.24
CA ALA A 63 5.12 11.81 5.38
C ALA A 63 6.01 11.91 6.62
N PHE A 64 7.28 12.26 6.41
CA PHE A 64 8.28 12.46 7.46
C PHE A 64 8.60 13.93 7.57
N HIS A 65 8.17 14.54 8.68
CA HIS A 65 8.40 15.94 8.94
C HIS A 65 9.82 16.17 9.49
N VAL A 66 10.64 16.91 8.75
CA VAL A 66 12.04 17.18 9.07
C VAL A 66 12.18 18.40 9.97
N THR A 67 13.24 18.41 10.79
CA THR A 67 13.44 19.43 11.82
C THR A 67 14.32 20.60 11.40
N TYR A 68 15.11 20.48 10.32
CA TYR A 68 16.07 21.52 9.93
C TYR A 68 15.43 22.84 9.46
N TRP A 69 14.13 22.84 9.16
CA TRP A 69 13.35 24.05 8.88
C TRP A 69 12.90 24.81 10.14
N ASN A 70 12.96 24.17 11.31
CA ASN A 70 12.42 24.74 12.56
C ASN A 70 13.19 25.96 13.08
N GLN A 71 14.38 26.23 12.53
CA GLN A 71 15.23 27.34 12.95
C GLN A 71 14.82 28.68 12.31
N LEU A 72 13.84 28.69 11.40
CA LEU A 72 13.42 29.89 10.64
C LEU A 72 12.22 30.63 11.24
N GLY A 73 11.85 30.33 12.50
CA GLY A 73 10.80 31.04 13.24
C GLY A 73 9.44 30.34 13.28
N TRP A 74 9.26 29.24 12.55
CA TRP A 74 8.15 28.31 12.69
C TRP A 74 8.67 26.92 13.06
N LYS A 75 8.21 26.35 14.18
CA LYS A 75 8.50 24.97 14.55
C LYS A 75 7.35 24.08 14.09
N ASP A 76 7.63 23.16 13.18
CA ASP A 76 6.66 22.21 12.68
C ASP A 76 6.26 21.22 13.80
N PRO A 77 4.98 21.20 14.26
CA PRO A 77 4.53 20.33 15.34
C PRO A 77 4.52 18.84 14.98
N PHE A 78 4.62 18.49 13.69
CA PHE A 78 4.71 17.11 13.23
C PHE A 78 6.14 16.62 13.09
N SER A 79 7.13 17.53 13.14
CA SER A 79 8.54 17.16 13.07
C SER A 79 8.99 16.45 14.34
N PHE A 80 9.83 15.41 14.18
CA PHE A 80 10.37 14.64 15.30
C PHE A 80 11.81 15.05 15.62
N ASP A 81 12.03 15.55 16.84
CA ASP A 81 13.30 16.09 17.32
C ASP A 81 14.05 15.21 18.34
N GLY A 82 13.57 13.99 18.60
CA GLY A 82 14.22 13.01 19.48
C GLY A 82 13.55 12.89 20.85
#